data_AF-A0A7N0UHN4-F1
#
_entry.id   AF-A0A7N0UHN4-F1
#
_cell.length_a   1.000
_cell.length_b   1.000
_cell.length_c   1.000
_cell.angle_alpha   90.00
_cell.angle_beta   90.00
_cell.angle_gamma   90.00
#
_symmetry.space_group_name_H-M   'P 1'
#
loop_
_entity.id
_entity.type
_entity.pdbx_description
1 polymer ?
#
loop_
_entity_poly.entity_id
_entity_poly.type
_entity_poly.pdbx_seq_one_letter_code
_entity_poly.pdbx_strand_id
1 'polypeptide(L)'
;MWVDFLFFLIRFLSSSDALCNLFPCTDMPSNGDGTYFLQEYTIPRDSTSFCLYDTRSLSDCLSDNDLMLKRWLEKGVRHGEVVIRNTDDSSLKRRLQSRARHSFYNSSMVRKVNFVIFVVNGVSVLKAMNSKGAATTVQHYNQLVAAAFRSPYLSFRDDKPTLAVTHGDLLSLADRVRVRVYLGELLGIPPATQIFDIPEIDDAATDLVITDMLRYSLEHADKNLPHKNKIVKNYAKIQVMVLMCVLLLIAMGMSFLQKRAHHGRGWTNHASKPDLRINWHEIRHLW
;
A
#
# COMPACT_ATOMS: atom_id res chain seq x y z
N MET A 1 29.33 -4.34 -9.30
CA MET A 1 29.21 -3.94 -7.89
C MET A 1 27.76 -3.52 -7.75
N TRP A 2 26.90 -4.47 -7.39
CA TRP A 2 25.45 -4.29 -7.43
C TRP A 2 25.01 -3.81 -6.05
N VAL A 3 24.24 -2.72 -5.98
CA VAL A 3 23.61 -2.32 -4.72
C VAL A 3 22.52 -3.34 -4.42
N ASP A 4 22.69 -3.99 -3.29
CA ASP A 4 21.98 -5.19 -2.86
C ASP A 4 20.46 -4.96 -2.76
N PHE A 5 19.74 -6.07 -2.76
CA PHE A 5 18.32 -6.20 -3.01
C PHE A 5 17.40 -5.18 -2.31
N LEU A 6 16.24 -4.94 -2.87
CA LEU A 6 15.18 -4.17 -2.20
C LEU A 6 14.00 -5.11 -2.02
N PHE A 7 13.51 -5.26 -0.79
CA PHE A 7 12.28 -6.01 -0.57
C PHE A 7 11.12 -5.05 -0.26
N PHE A 8 9.97 -5.31 -0.88
CA PHE A 8 8.74 -4.60 -0.54
C PHE A 8 7.86 -5.46 0.35
N LEU A 9 7.32 -4.84 1.41
CA LEU A 9 6.36 -5.47 2.29
C LEU A 9 4.96 -4.92 2.01
N ILE A 10 4.01 -5.84 1.85
CA ILE A 10 2.61 -5.53 1.56
C ILE A 10 1.70 -6.34 2.46
N ARG A 11 0.82 -5.66 3.22
CA ARG A 11 -0.20 -6.33 4.04
C ARG A 11 -1.54 -6.31 3.34
N PHE A 12 -2.30 -7.40 3.42
CA PHE A 12 -3.67 -7.42 2.93
C PHE A 12 -4.63 -6.95 4.02
N LEU A 13 -5.52 -6.05 3.66
CA LEU A 13 -6.70 -5.72 4.47
C LEU A 13 -7.89 -6.54 3.95
N SER A 14 -8.06 -7.76 4.43
CA SER A 14 -9.35 -8.44 4.37
C SER A 14 -9.62 -9.18 5.68
N SER A 15 -10.84 -9.00 6.16
CA SER A 15 -11.43 -9.62 7.35
C SER A 15 -11.39 -11.15 7.28
N SER A 16 -11.37 -11.77 8.46
CA SER A 16 -11.57 -13.19 8.80
C SER A 16 -10.30 -14.01 9.03
N ASP A 17 -10.26 -14.59 10.23
CA ASP A 17 -9.28 -15.49 10.85
C ASP A 17 -8.67 -16.56 9.93
N ALA A 18 -7.36 -16.79 10.08
CA ALA A 18 -6.77 -18.11 10.33
C ALA A 18 -5.25 -18.00 10.49
N LEU A 19 -4.78 -18.27 11.71
CA LEU A 19 -3.43 -18.71 12.01
C LEU A 19 -3.21 -20.08 11.35
N CYS A 20 -2.03 -20.31 10.74
CA CYS A 20 -1.16 -21.44 11.04
C CYS A 20 0.04 -21.57 10.08
N ASN A 21 1.16 -21.93 10.72
CA ASN A 21 2.32 -22.71 10.25
C ASN A 21 3.44 -21.98 9.46
N LEU A 22 4.50 -21.71 10.24
CA LEU A 22 5.87 -21.44 9.81
C LEU A 22 6.44 -22.60 8.97
N PHE A 23 7.05 -22.20 7.85
CA PHE A 23 8.02 -22.84 6.97
C PHE A 23 8.19 -24.37 6.97
N PRO A 24 8.05 -24.97 5.77
CA PRO A 24 9.14 -25.77 5.22
C PRO A 24 9.61 -25.24 3.86
N CYS A 25 10.93 -25.20 3.69
CA CYS A 25 11.59 -25.00 2.40
C CYS A 25 11.16 -26.11 1.42
N THR A 26 10.87 -25.72 0.19
CA THR A 26 10.79 -26.63 -0.95
C THR A 26 11.48 -25.96 -2.11
N ASP A 27 12.52 -26.62 -2.60
CA ASP A 27 13.36 -26.27 -3.73
C ASP A 27 12.53 -25.78 -4.92
N MET A 28 12.67 -24.51 -5.26
CA MET A 28 12.48 -24.07 -6.63
C MET A 28 13.87 -23.87 -7.21
N PRO A 29 14.24 -24.56 -8.30
CA PRO A 29 15.52 -24.32 -8.93
C PRO A 29 15.53 -22.86 -9.34
N SER A 30 16.47 -22.10 -8.77
CA SER A 30 16.85 -20.79 -9.27
C SER A 30 17.41 -21.01 -10.68
N ASN A 31 16.53 -21.04 -11.68
CA ASN A 31 16.93 -20.63 -13.02
C ASN A 31 17.44 -19.20 -12.82
N GLY A 32 18.71 -18.94 -13.14
CA GLY A 32 19.49 -17.74 -12.79
C GLY A 32 18.98 -16.39 -13.35
N ASP A 33 17.68 -16.26 -13.56
CA ASP A 33 16.93 -15.12 -14.10
C ASP A 33 15.96 -14.48 -13.08
N GLY A 34 15.84 -15.04 -11.86
CA GLY A 34 14.86 -14.63 -10.84
C GLY A 34 14.92 -13.15 -10.43
N THR A 35 16.06 -12.49 -10.60
CA THR A 35 16.25 -11.07 -10.24
C THR A 35 15.55 -10.08 -11.17
N TYR A 36 15.19 -10.47 -12.40
CA TYR A 36 14.59 -9.54 -13.38
C TYR A 36 13.07 -9.49 -13.34
N PHE A 37 12.44 -10.37 -12.57
CA PHE A 37 11.00 -10.46 -12.40
C PHE A 37 10.67 -10.27 -10.92
N LEU A 38 9.61 -9.52 -10.63
CA LEU A 38 9.14 -9.35 -9.26
C LEU A 38 8.58 -10.66 -8.71
N GLN A 39 9.19 -11.19 -7.66
CA GLN A 39 8.76 -12.45 -7.04
C GLN A 39 7.97 -12.17 -5.77
N GLU A 40 6.76 -12.71 -5.67
CA GLU A 40 5.91 -12.57 -4.48
C GLU A 40 6.09 -13.80 -3.59
N TYR A 41 6.20 -13.56 -2.29
CA TYR A 41 6.22 -14.58 -1.24
C TYR A 41 5.10 -14.25 -0.25
N THR A 42 4.06 -15.09 -0.20
CA THR A 42 3.00 -14.98 0.81
C THR A 42 3.45 -15.63 2.12
N ILE A 43 3.22 -14.94 3.23
CA ILE A 43 3.65 -15.38 4.57
C ILE A 43 2.47 -15.25 5.55
N PRO A 44 2.09 -16.33 6.27
CA PRO A 44 2.42 -17.74 5.97
C PRO A 44 2.01 -18.14 4.54
N ARG A 45 2.59 -19.20 3.99
CA ARG A 45 2.24 -19.68 2.64
C ARG A 45 0.73 -19.96 2.56
N ASP A 46 0.13 -19.64 1.43
CA ASP A 46 -1.31 -19.76 1.17
C ASP A 46 -2.21 -18.96 2.13
N SER A 47 -1.64 -18.04 2.93
CA SER A 47 -2.38 -17.09 3.76
C SER A 47 -2.47 -15.71 3.11
N THR A 48 -3.49 -14.95 3.50
CA THR A 48 -3.66 -13.53 3.15
C THR A 48 -2.98 -12.60 4.17
N SER A 49 -2.09 -13.09 5.03
CA SER A 49 -1.57 -12.28 6.15
C SER A 49 -0.71 -11.09 5.69
N PHE A 50 0.41 -11.36 4.99
CA PHE A 50 1.20 -10.36 4.28
C PHE A 50 2.00 -11.03 3.17
N CYS A 51 2.59 -10.22 2.31
CA CYS A 51 3.51 -10.70 1.28
C CYS A 51 4.77 -9.85 1.21
N LEU A 52 5.86 -10.52 0.89
CA LEU A 52 7.17 -9.95 0.61
C LEU A 52 7.40 -10.03 -0.89
N TYR A 53 7.88 -8.95 -1.49
CA TYR A 53 8.30 -8.93 -2.88
C TYR A 53 9.81 -8.81 -2.96
N ASP A 54 10.45 -9.81 -3.57
CA ASP A 54 11.83 -9.72 -3.99
C ASP A 54 11.92 -8.96 -5.32
N THR A 55 12.97 -8.16 -5.46
CA THR A 55 13.13 -7.22 -6.56
C THR A 55 14.54 -7.22 -7.10
N ARG A 56 14.67 -6.72 -8.32
CA ARG A 56 15.97 -6.46 -8.93
C ARG A 56 16.77 -5.44 -8.12
N SER A 57 17.98 -5.82 -7.70
CA SER A 57 19.03 -4.96 -7.12
C SER A 57 19.15 -3.62 -7.83
N LEU A 58 19.22 -2.51 -7.10
CA LEU A 58 19.34 -1.16 -7.67
C LEU A 58 20.57 -1.04 -8.58
N SER A 59 20.48 -0.16 -9.58
CA SER A 59 21.59 0.12 -10.51
C SER A 59 22.44 1.29 -10.04
N ASP A 60 23.58 1.51 -10.68
CA ASP A 60 24.39 2.72 -10.49
C ASP A 60 23.72 3.98 -11.10
N CYS A 61 22.68 3.79 -11.92
CA CYS A 61 21.91 4.86 -12.53
C CYS A 61 20.76 5.29 -11.61
N LEU A 62 20.93 6.41 -10.90
CA LEU A 62 19.93 6.93 -9.96
C LEU A 62 18.58 7.24 -10.62
N SER A 63 18.57 7.74 -11.87
CA SER A 63 17.32 8.06 -12.57
C SER A 63 16.49 6.83 -12.90
N ASP A 64 17.12 5.71 -13.24
CA ASP A 64 16.43 4.44 -13.44
C ASP A 64 15.88 3.88 -12.12
N ASN A 65 16.65 4.01 -11.03
CA ASN A 65 16.19 3.63 -9.71
C ASN A 65 14.96 4.46 -9.28
N ASP A 66 15.02 5.78 -9.40
CA ASP A 66 13.91 6.66 -9.03
C ASP A 66 12.65 6.36 -9.85
N LEU A 67 12.78 6.12 -11.16
CA LEU A 67 11.65 5.76 -12.02
C LEU A 67 11.01 4.44 -11.59
N MET A 68 11.83 3.44 -11.25
CA MET A 68 11.38 2.15 -10.76
C MET A 68 10.66 2.28 -9.40
N LEU A 69 11.31 2.93 -8.43
CA LEU A 69 10.77 3.16 -7.09
C LEU A 69 9.46 3.93 -7.14
N LYS A 70 9.41 5.02 -7.91
CA LYS A 70 8.19 5.80 -8.12
C LYS A 70 7.05 4.92 -8.64
N ARG A 71 7.33 4.12 -9.69
CA ARG A 71 6.32 3.23 -10.28
C ARG A 71 5.80 2.23 -9.25
N TRP A 72 6.68 1.55 -8.54
CA TRP A 72 6.31 0.53 -7.56
C TRP A 72 5.52 1.09 -6.38
N LEU A 73 5.92 2.26 -5.86
CA LEU A 73 5.31 2.83 -4.66
C LEU A 73 4.02 3.60 -4.98
N GLU A 74 3.93 4.28 -6.12
CA GLU A 74 2.69 4.97 -6.53
C GLU A 74 1.67 4.02 -7.14
N LYS A 75 2.10 3.12 -8.04
CA LYS A 75 1.18 2.27 -8.81
C LYS A 75 0.99 0.90 -8.17
N GLY A 76 1.96 0.42 -7.40
CA GLY A 76 1.98 -0.92 -6.83
C GLY A 76 2.87 -1.86 -7.63
N VAL A 77 3.02 -3.07 -7.12
CA VAL A 77 3.80 -4.17 -7.70
C VAL A 77 2.90 -5.35 -8.06
N ARG A 78 3.39 -6.22 -8.94
CA ARG A 78 2.68 -7.44 -9.35
C ARG A 78 3.67 -8.59 -9.46
N HIS A 79 3.25 -9.77 -9.00
CA HIS A 79 4.04 -10.98 -9.16
C HIS A 79 4.29 -11.27 -10.65
N GLY A 80 5.52 -11.62 -11.00
CA GLY A 80 5.96 -11.87 -12.37
C GLY A 80 6.12 -10.59 -13.22
N GLU A 81 5.98 -9.39 -12.66
CA GLU A 81 6.22 -8.16 -13.40
C GLU A 81 7.72 -8.04 -13.74
N VAL A 82 8.00 -7.86 -15.03
CA VAL A 82 9.36 -7.69 -15.52
C VAL A 82 9.90 -6.30 -15.20
N VAL A 83 11.16 -6.26 -14.73
CA VAL A 83 11.84 -5.04 -14.29
C VAL A 83 12.91 -4.65 -15.30
N ILE A 84 12.53 -3.75 -16.21
CA ILE A 84 13.37 -3.24 -17.29
C ILE A 84 13.81 -1.80 -16.98
N ARG A 85 15.11 -1.54 -17.06
CA ARG A 85 15.75 -0.23 -16.90
C ARG A 85 15.99 0.45 -18.24
N ASN A 86 16.11 1.78 -18.28
CA ASN A 86 16.48 2.45 -19.53
C ASN A 86 17.93 2.16 -19.91
N THR A 87 18.82 1.97 -18.94
CA THR A 87 20.22 1.59 -19.17
C THR A 87 20.43 0.12 -19.50
N ASP A 88 19.39 -0.73 -19.43
CA ASP A 88 19.55 -2.13 -19.85
C ASP A 88 19.89 -2.23 -21.34
N ASP A 89 20.76 -3.17 -21.67
CA ASP A 89 21.11 -3.45 -23.05
C ASP A 89 19.88 -3.83 -23.90
N SER A 90 19.88 -3.40 -25.16
CA SER A 90 18.77 -3.62 -26.09
C SER A 90 18.45 -5.10 -26.31
N SER A 91 19.46 -5.97 -26.32
CA SER A 91 19.28 -7.42 -26.47
C SER A 91 18.66 -8.03 -25.21
N LEU A 92 19.09 -7.56 -24.03
CA LEU A 92 18.52 -7.97 -22.75
C LEU A 92 17.05 -7.57 -22.65
N LYS A 93 16.72 -6.32 -23.00
CA LYS A 93 15.32 -5.84 -23.03
C LYS A 93 14.44 -6.72 -23.91
N ARG A 94 14.89 -7.03 -25.12
CA ARG A 94 14.14 -7.88 -26.06
C ARG A 94 13.93 -9.29 -25.51
N ARG A 95 14.95 -9.88 -24.90
CA ARG A 95 14.89 -11.21 -24.27
C ARG A 95 13.90 -11.22 -23.11
N LEU A 96 13.96 -10.23 -22.22
CA LEU A 96 13.05 -10.09 -21.08
C LEU A 96 11.60 -9.87 -21.53
N GLN A 97 11.37 -9.01 -22.53
CA GLN A 97 10.03 -8.78 -23.09
C GLN A 97 9.44 -10.02 -23.75
N SER A 98 10.24 -10.78 -24.51
CA SER A 98 9.79 -12.05 -25.11
C SER A 98 9.36 -13.02 -24.01
N ARG A 99 10.17 -13.20 -22.96
CA ARG A 99 9.82 -14.09 -21.83
C ARG A 99 8.60 -13.61 -21.06
N ALA A 100 8.44 -12.32 -20.84
CA ALA A 100 7.26 -11.77 -20.18
C ALA A 100 5.95 -12.09 -20.96
N ARG A 101 6.01 -12.20 -22.30
CA ARG A 101 4.87 -12.63 -23.13
C ARG A 101 4.58 -14.13 -23.05
N HIS A 102 5.60 -14.94 -22.78
CA HIS A 102 5.47 -16.40 -22.64
C HIS A 102 5.25 -16.84 -21.19
N SER A 103 5.28 -15.90 -20.25
CA SER A 103 5.11 -16.18 -18.84
C SER A 103 3.63 -16.38 -18.51
N PHE A 104 3.32 -17.52 -17.91
CA PHE A 104 1.97 -17.90 -17.45
C PHE A 104 1.62 -17.32 -16.06
N TYR A 105 2.32 -16.29 -15.56
CA TYR A 105 1.99 -15.65 -14.29
C TYR A 105 0.65 -14.90 -14.41
N ASN A 106 -0.45 -15.62 -14.21
CA ASN A 106 -1.83 -15.14 -14.30
C ASN A 106 -2.28 -14.28 -13.09
N SER A 107 -1.37 -13.88 -12.21
CA SER A 107 -1.70 -13.00 -11.09
C SER A 107 -1.88 -11.56 -11.60
N SER A 108 -3.13 -11.19 -11.86
CA SER A 108 -3.50 -9.84 -12.32
C SER A 108 -3.52 -8.80 -11.19
N MET A 109 -3.39 -9.22 -9.93
CA MET A 109 -3.59 -8.35 -8.77
C MET A 109 -2.39 -7.43 -8.55
N VAL A 110 -2.61 -6.13 -8.75
CA VAL A 110 -1.65 -5.09 -8.39
C VAL A 110 -1.77 -4.83 -6.88
N ARG A 111 -0.63 -4.89 -6.18
CA ARG A 111 -0.54 -4.71 -4.74
C ARG A 111 0.12 -3.40 -4.37
N LYS A 112 -0.44 -2.66 -3.41
CA LYS A 112 0.17 -1.42 -2.92
C LYS A 112 1.24 -1.73 -1.88
N VAL A 113 2.42 -1.17 -2.08
CA VAL A 113 3.53 -1.23 -1.12
C VAL A 113 3.17 -0.43 0.12
N ASN A 114 3.38 -1.03 1.30
CA ASN A 114 3.12 -0.40 2.59
C ASN A 114 4.40 -0.07 3.36
N PHE A 115 5.48 -0.81 3.09
CA PHE A 115 6.77 -0.59 3.71
C PHE A 115 7.90 -1.21 2.87
N VAL A 116 9.13 -0.78 3.15
CA VAL A 116 10.32 -1.15 2.39
C VAL A 116 11.39 -1.68 3.34
N ILE A 117 11.99 -2.80 2.97
CA ILE A 117 13.22 -3.31 3.57
C ILE A 117 14.34 -3.05 2.57
N PHE A 118 15.25 -2.16 2.91
CA PHE A 118 16.40 -1.78 2.09
C PHE A 118 17.59 -2.66 2.45
N VAL A 119 18.19 -3.36 1.49
CA VAL A 119 19.31 -4.28 1.76
C VAL A 119 20.63 -3.65 1.31
N VAL A 120 21.68 -3.84 2.10
CA VAL A 120 23.05 -3.40 1.77
C VAL A 120 24.06 -4.48 2.14
N ASN A 121 25.11 -4.61 1.34
CA ASN A 121 26.22 -5.51 1.62
C ASN A 121 27.20 -4.86 2.61
N GLY A 122 27.30 -5.44 3.81
CA GLY A 122 28.14 -4.92 4.89
C GLY A 122 29.63 -4.88 4.53
N VAL A 123 30.11 -5.85 3.75
CA VAL A 123 31.51 -5.91 3.27
C VAL A 123 31.80 -4.75 2.33
N SER A 124 30.87 -4.43 1.43
CA SER A 124 31.01 -3.30 0.49
C SER A 124 31.00 -1.96 1.23
N VAL A 125 30.13 -1.82 2.23
CA VAL A 125 30.10 -0.64 3.11
C VAL A 125 31.43 -0.48 3.85
N LEU A 126 31.94 -1.54 4.48
CA LEU A 126 33.20 -1.48 5.23
C LEU A 126 34.39 -1.13 4.32
N LYS A 127 34.46 -1.70 3.11
CA LYS A 127 35.48 -1.36 2.11
C LYS A 127 35.42 0.13 1.76
N ALA A 128 34.22 0.66 1.53
CA ALA A 128 33.99 2.07 1.23
C ALA A 128 34.31 3.01 2.41
N MET A 129 34.13 2.56 3.65
CA MET A 129 34.54 3.31 4.84
C MET A 129 36.05 3.41 4.98
N ASN A 130 36.78 2.36 4.58
CA ASN A 130 38.23 2.27 4.76
C ASN A 130 39.03 2.88 3.59
N SER A 131 38.40 3.12 2.43
CA SER A 131 39.03 3.80 1.30
C SER A 131 39.25 5.29 1.61
N LYS A 132 40.42 5.65 2.16
CA LYS A 132 40.87 7.03 2.31
C LYS A 132 41.67 7.47 1.07
N GLY A 133 41.31 8.61 0.46
CA GLY A 133 42.27 9.43 -0.29
C GLY A 133 42.32 9.33 -1.81
N ALA A 134 41.43 8.60 -2.48
CA ALA A 134 41.26 8.74 -3.93
C ALA A 134 39.79 8.57 -4.28
N ALA A 135 39.29 9.43 -5.18
CA ALA A 135 37.98 9.35 -5.81
C ALA A 135 37.87 8.03 -6.62
N THR A 136 37.80 6.93 -5.90
CA THR A 136 37.76 5.57 -6.40
C THR A 136 36.32 5.08 -6.32
N THR A 137 35.98 4.16 -7.22
CA THR A 137 34.71 3.46 -7.36
C THR A 137 34.11 2.97 -6.02
N VAL A 138 34.93 2.78 -4.99
CA VAL A 138 34.51 2.32 -3.66
C VAL A 138 33.80 3.41 -2.84
N GLN A 139 34.24 4.67 -2.87
CA GLN A 139 33.56 5.77 -2.18
C GLN A 139 32.19 6.08 -2.80
N HIS A 140 32.04 5.78 -4.09
CA HIS A 140 30.80 5.92 -4.82
C HIS A 140 29.68 5.01 -4.26
N TYR A 141 30.01 3.85 -3.69
CA TYR A 141 29.03 2.91 -3.16
C TYR A 141 28.20 3.51 -2.01
N ASN A 142 28.85 4.08 -0.99
CA ASN A 142 28.14 4.71 0.14
C ASN A 142 27.32 5.94 -0.31
N GLN A 143 27.79 6.65 -1.35
CA GLN A 143 27.03 7.75 -1.94
C GLN A 143 25.77 7.25 -2.67
N LEU A 144 25.88 6.17 -3.45
CA LEU A 144 24.74 5.53 -4.10
C LEU A 144 23.72 5.00 -3.10
N VAL A 145 24.18 4.31 -2.05
CA VAL A 145 23.33 3.82 -0.95
C VAL A 145 22.60 4.99 -0.29
N ALA A 146 23.32 6.06 0.07
CA ALA A 146 22.71 7.23 0.70
C ALA A 146 21.73 7.97 -0.23
N ALA A 147 22.05 8.09 -1.52
CA ALA A 147 21.17 8.72 -2.51
C ALA A 147 19.89 7.90 -2.71
N ALA A 148 20.02 6.58 -2.89
CA ALA A 148 18.89 5.68 -3.04
C ALA A 148 17.98 5.68 -1.81
N PHE A 149 18.58 5.57 -0.61
CA PHE A 149 17.83 5.56 0.65
C PHE A 149 17.08 6.87 0.92
N ARG A 150 17.63 8.01 0.49
CA ARG A 150 16.99 9.33 0.59
C ARG A 150 15.94 9.60 -0.48
N SER A 151 15.72 8.68 -1.41
CA SER A 151 14.68 8.84 -2.43
C SER A 151 13.34 9.08 -1.75
N PRO A 152 12.58 10.13 -2.13
CA PRO A 152 11.35 10.52 -1.45
C PRO A 152 10.26 9.45 -1.57
N TYR A 153 10.40 8.53 -2.51
CA TYR A 153 9.45 7.45 -2.69
C TYR A 153 9.56 6.41 -1.56
N LEU A 154 10.77 6.14 -1.05
CA LEU A 154 11.00 5.04 -0.10
C LEU A 154 10.45 5.28 1.31
N SER A 155 10.24 6.54 1.67
CA SER A 155 9.72 6.91 2.99
C SER A 155 8.20 7.01 2.96
N PHE A 156 7.54 6.43 3.96
CA PHE A 156 6.10 6.54 4.14
C PHE A 156 5.82 7.55 5.24
N ARG A 157 5.51 8.79 4.85
CA ARG A 157 5.41 9.92 5.80
C ARG A 157 6.75 10.08 6.54
N ASP A 158 6.76 9.90 7.86
CA ASP A 158 7.95 9.97 8.69
C ASP A 158 8.62 8.59 8.90
N ASP A 159 8.00 7.50 8.42
CA ASP A 159 8.55 6.15 8.51
C ASP A 159 9.56 5.90 7.38
N LYS A 160 10.84 5.86 7.74
CA LYS A 160 11.95 5.48 6.85
C LYS A 160 12.03 3.95 6.68
N PRO A 161 12.60 3.44 5.58
CA PRO A 161 12.81 2.01 5.39
C PRO A 161 13.65 1.38 6.50
N THR A 162 13.38 0.11 6.81
CA THR A 162 14.31 -0.71 7.60
C THR A 162 15.53 -1.05 6.77
N LEU A 163 16.69 -1.14 7.41
CA LEU A 163 17.94 -1.53 6.75
C LEU A 163 18.35 -2.95 7.15
N ALA A 164 18.54 -3.82 6.16
CA ALA A 164 19.13 -5.15 6.31
C ALA A 164 20.58 -5.12 5.81
N VAL A 165 21.54 -5.42 6.67
CA VAL A 165 22.95 -5.55 6.33
C VAL A 165 23.25 -7.02 6.11
N THR A 166 23.63 -7.40 4.90
CA THR A 166 23.98 -8.80 4.55
C THR A 166 25.48 -9.03 4.56
N HIS A 167 25.87 -10.30 4.49
CA HIS A 167 27.27 -10.74 4.46
C HIS A 167 28.04 -10.32 5.74
N GLY A 168 27.33 -10.19 6.86
CA GLY A 168 27.92 -9.85 8.16
C GLY A 168 28.82 -10.97 8.72
N ASP A 169 28.61 -12.21 8.28
CA ASP A 169 29.45 -13.38 8.56
C ASP A 169 30.89 -13.22 8.05
N LEU A 170 31.09 -12.43 7.00
CA LEU A 170 32.42 -12.10 6.45
C LEU A 170 33.13 -11.00 7.23
N LEU A 171 32.50 -10.45 8.28
CA LEU A 171 33.00 -9.34 9.08
C LEU A 171 33.27 -9.76 10.52
N SER A 172 34.31 -9.16 11.14
CA SER A 172 34.51 -9.29 12.58
C SER A 172 33.36 -8.65 13.36
N LEU A 173 33.10 -9.09 14.59
CA LEU A 173 32.06 -8.48 15.44
C LEU A 173 32.25 -6.96 15.60
N ALA A 174 33.50 -6.51 15.73
CA ALA A 174 33.82 -5.09 15.81
C ALA A 174 33.48 -4.33 14.51
N ASP A 175 33.78 -4.93 13.35
CA ASP A 175 33.46 -4.33 12.06
C ASP A 175 31.95 -4.30 11.80
N ARG A 176 31.21 -5.34 12.20
CA ARG A 176 29.74 -5.38 12.13
C ARG A 176 29.12 -4.20 12.88
N VAL A 177 29.54 -3.98 14.13
CA VAL A 177 29.09 -2.84 14.94
C VAL A 177 29.47 -1.51 14.27
N ARG A 178 30.71 -1.40 13.78
CA ARG A 178 31.21 -0.19 13.12
C ARG A 178 30.42 0.14 11.85
N VAL A 179 30.08 -0.85 11.02
CA VAL A 179 29.25 -0.69 9.82
C VAL A 179 27.85 -0.20 10.19
N ARG A 180 27.20 -0.80 11.20
CA ARG A 180 25.86 -0.39 11.65
C ARG A 180 25.84 1.06 12.15
N VAL A 181 26.81 1.44 12.99
CA VAL A 181 26.91 2.81 13.50
C VAL A 181 27.10 3.80 12.35
N TYR A 182 28.04 3.51 11.44
CA TYR A 182 28.29 4.36 10.28
C TYR A 182 27.07 4.51 9.38
N LEU A 183 26.35 3.42 9.08
CA LEU A 183 25.13 3.47 8.28
C LEU A 183 24.02 4.28 8.96
N GLY A 184 23.87 4.15 10.28
CA GLY A 184 22.87 4.94 11.02
C GLY A 184 23.17 6.44 10.97
N GLU A 185 24.43 6.83 11.09
CA GLU A 185 24.86 8.23 10.91
C GLU A 185 24.63 8.71 9.47
N LEU A 186 25.04 7.91 8.48
CA LEU A 186 24.95 8.26 7.05
C LEU A 186 23.49 8.44 6.60
N LEU A 187 22.59 7.57 7.06
CA LEU A 187 21.19 7.51 6.62
C LEU A 187 20.23 8.25 7.57
N GLY A 188 20.71 8.64 8.74
CA GLY A 188 19.93 9.28 9.79
C GLY A 188 18.84 8.36 10.34
N ILE A 189 19.19 7.10 10.62
CA ILE A 189 18.30 6.10 11.24
C ILE A 189 18.98 5.49 12.47
N PRO A 190 18.22 5.03 13.49
CA PRO A 190 18.83 4.50 14.70
C PRO A 190 19.52 3.13 14.46
N PRO A 191 20.83 2.99 14.72
CA PRO A 191 21.56 1.75 14.45
C PRO A 191 21.03 0.52 15.21
N ALA A 192 20.53 0.73 16.43
CA ALA A 192 20.11 -0.35 17.31
C ALA A 192 18.74 -0.93 16.98
N THR A 193 17.83 -0.13 16.41
CA THR A 193 16.42 -0.51 16.25
C THR A 193 15.96 -0.63 14.80
N GLN A 194 16.68 -0.01 13.84
CA GLN A 194 16.25 0.04 12.43
C GLN A 194 17.29 -0.58 11.47
N ILE A 195 18.45 -1.00 11.99
CA ILE A 195 19.49 -1.67 11.22
C ILE A 195 19.69 -3.09 11.76
N PHE A 196 19.32 -4.07 10.94
CA PHE A 196 19.39 -5.50 11.23
C PHE A 196 20.53 -6.12 10.46
N ASP A 197 21.37 -6.88 11.14
CA ASP A 197 22.56 -7.51 10.58
C ASP A 197 22.29 -9.01 10.39
N ILE A 198 22.14 -9.40 9.14
CA ILE A 198 21.71 -10.74 8.72
C ILE A 198 22.94 -11.44 8.11
N PRO A 199 23.69 -12.22 8.90
CA PRO A 199 24.78 -13.03 8.37
C PRO A 199 24.25 -14.16 7.47
N GLU A 200 25.05 -14.64 6.53
CA GLU A 200 24.70 -15.81 5.71
C GLU A 200 25.00 -17.13 6.46
N ILE A 201 24.45 -17.25 7.67
CA ILE A 201 24.60 -18.43 8.54
C ILE A 201 23.20 -18.96 8.86
N ASP A 202 22.98 -20.25 8.64
CA ASP A 202 21.73 -20.93 8.99
C ASP A 202 21.77 -21.34 10.47
N ASP A 203 21.48 -20.38 11.36
CA ASP A 203 21.40 -20.59 12.80
C ASP A 203 20.19 -19.89 13.44
N ALA A 204 19.83 -20.34 14.65
CA ALA A 204 18.68 -19.81 15.39
C ALA A 204 18.83 -18.32 15.75
N ALA A 205 20.07 -17.82 15.83
CA ALA A 205 20.33 -16.40 16.09
C ALA A 205 19.98 -15.54 14.87
N THR A 206 20.31 -16.02 13.67
CA THR A 206 19.99 -15.37 12.40
C THR A 206 18.48 -15.39 12.15
N ASP A 207 17.82 -16.52 12.42
CA ASP A 207 16.35 -16.62 12.37
C ASP A 207 15.66 -15.59 13.28
N LEU A 208 16.19 -15.40 14.49
CA LEU A 208 15.66 -14.42 15.43
C LEU A 208 15.82 -12.99 14.89
N VAL A 209 16.99 -12.65 14.33
CA VAL A 209 17.23 -11.32 13.74
C VAL A 209 16.30 -11.07 12.54
N ILE A 210 16.11 -12.06 11.68
CA ILE A 210 15.17 -11.98 10.55
C ILE A 210 13.74 -11.78 11.07
N THR A 211 13.35 -12.54 12.09
CA THR A 211 12.03 -12.44 12.71
C THR A 211 11.80 -11.05 13.31
N ASP A 212 12.77 -10.51 14.03
CA ASP A 212 12.71 -9.16 14.60
C ASP A 212 12.63 -8.08 13.51
N MET A 213 13.40 -8.22 12.43
CA MET A 213 13.33 -7.33 11.28
C MET A 213 11.95 -7.35 10.62
N LEU A 214 11.39 -8.55 10.38
CA LEU A 214 10.07 -8.71 9.78
C LEU A 214 8.99 -8.14 10.69
N ARG A 215 9.06 -8.40 11.98
CA ARG A 215 8.15 -7.84 12.98
C ARG A 215 8.17 -6.31 12.96
N TYR A 216 9.36 -5.72 13.07
CA TYR A 216 9.52 -4.26 12.97
C TYR A 216 8.91 -3.72 11.67
N SER A 217 9.22 -4.37 10.56
CA SER A 217 8.74 -3.95 9.24
C SER A 217 7.22 -4.04 9.11
N LEU A 218 6.58 -5.07 9.69
CA LEU A 218 5.13 -5.22 9.72
C LEU A 218 4.46 -4.17 10.60
N GLU A 219 5.00 -3.93 11.80
CA GLU A 219 4.49 -2.90 12.72
C GLU A 219 4.51 -1.50 12.09
N HIS A 220 5.51 -1.21 11.24
CA HIS A 220 5.57 0.04 10.49
C HIS A 220 4.70 0.02 9.22
N ALA A 221 4.62 -1.10 8.50
CA ALA A 221 3.69 -1.25 7.37
C ALA A 221 2.23 -1.01 7.77
N ASP A 222 1.84 -1.44 8.97
CA ASP A 222 0.51 -1.25 9.52
C ASP A 222 0.12 0.22 9.70
N LYS A 223 1.06 1.04 10.16
CA LYS A 223 0.87 2.49 10.32
C LYS A 223 0.62 3.18 8.98
N ASN A 224 1.14 2.61 7.91
CA ASN A 224 1.06 3.13 6.54
C ASN A 224 -0.18 2.69 5.78
N LEU A 225 -1.04 1.87 6.40
CA LEU A 225 -2.32 1.52 5.80
C LEU A 225 -3.23 2.75 5.72
N PRO A 226 -4.00 2.90 4.62
CA PRO A 226 -4.96 3.98 4.50
C PRO A 226 -5.96 3.89 5.66
N HIS A 227 -5.97 4.90 6.52
CA HIS A 227 -6.85 4.93 7.69
C HIS A 227 -8.30 4.70 7.26
N LYS A 228 -9.02 3.85 8.02
CA LYS A 228 -10.44 3.49 7.82
C LYS A 228 -11.41 4.68 7.72
N ASN A 229 -10.96 5.92 7.93
CA ASN A 229 -11.73 7.15 7.76
C ASN A 229 -12.35 7.33 6.37
N LYS A 230 -11.81 6.71 5.30
CA LYS A 230 -12.49 6.71 3.98
C LYS A 230 -13.83 5.97 4.01
N ILE A 231 -13.92 4.89 4.80
CA ILE A 231 -15.13 4.09 4.92
C ILE A 231 -16.20 4.88 5.71
N VAL A 232 -15.82 5.49 6.83
CA VAL A 232 -16.74 6.32 7.66
C VAL A 232 -17.28 7.52 6.87
N LYS A 233 -16.44 8.20 6.07
CA LYS A 233 -16.87 9.30 5.20
C LYS A 233 -17.86 8.86 4.13
N ASN A 234 -17.70 7.64 3.59
CA ASN A 234 -18.63 7.10 2.60
C ASN A 234 -19.98 6.73 3.22
N TYR A 235 -19.99 6.15 4.42
CA TYR A 235 -21.23 5.90 5.16
C TYR A 235 -21.98 7.20 5.48
N ALA A 236 -21.29 8.24 5.94
CA ALA A 236 -21.90 9.54 6.19
C ALA A 236 -22.52 10.15 4.92
N LYS A 237 -21.84 10.06 3.76
CA LYS A 237 -22.38 10.52 2.48
C LYS A 237 -23.61 9.73 2.04
N ILE A 238 -23.59 8.41 2.19
CA ILE A 238 -24.73 7.53 1.88
C ILE A 238 -25.92 7.88 2.78
N GLN A 239 -25.69 8.09 4.08
CA GLN A 239 -26.77 8.47 5.00
C GLN A 239 -27.38 9.83 4.65
N VAL A 240 -26.56 10.83 4.31
CA VAL A 240 -27.07 12.14 3.85
C VAL A 240 -27.87 12.01 2.55
N MET A 241 -27.40 11.20 1.59
CA MET A 241 -28.11 10.95 0.34
C MET A 241 -29.47 10.27 0.59
N VAL A 242 -29.52 9.25 1.45
CA VAL A 242 -30.76 8.56 1.82
C VAL A 242 -31.75 9.53 2.50
N LEU A 243 -31.26 10.38 3.42
CA LEU A 243 -32.09 11.39 4.08
C LEU A 243 -32.70 12.38 3.08
N MET A 244 -31.91 12.85 2.11
CA MET A 244 -32.39 13.74 1.05
C MET A 244 -33.46 13.07 0.16
N CYS A 245 -33.27 11.80 -0.20
CA CYS A 245 -34.27 11.04 -0.94
C CYS A 245 -35.59 10.90 -0.17
N VAL A 246 -35.53 10.62 1.15
CA VAL A 246 -36.72 10.53 2.00
C VAL A 246 -37.46 11.87 2.06
N LEU A 247 -36.75 12.99 2.23
CA LEU A 247 -37.36 14.32 2.23
C LEU A 247 -38.05 14.66 0.90
N LEU A 248 -37.45 14.28 -0.23
CA LEU A 248 -38.05 14.45 -1.56
C LEU A 248 -39.33 13.61 -1.72
N LEU A 249 -39.33 12.36 -1.25
CA LEU A 249 -40.51 11.50 -1.28
C LEU A 249 -41.65 12.08 -0.44
N ILE A 250 -41.34 12.62 0.74
CA ILE A 250 -42.32 13.30 1.60
C ILE A 250 -42.89 14.54 0.88
N ALA A 251 -42.04 15.37 0.29
CA ALA A 251 -42.48 16.57 -0.44
C ALA A 251 -43.38 16.23 -1.65
N MET A 252 -43.05 15.17 -2.39
CA MET A 252 -43.89 14.66 -3.49
C MET A 252 -45.22 14.12 -2.97
N GLY A 253 -45.21 13.37 -1.87
CA GLY A 253 -46.44 12.88 -1.21
C GLY A 253 -47.35 14.02 -0.77
N MET A 254 -46.80 15.06 -0.14
CA MET A 254 -47.54 16.26 0.26
C MET A 254 -48.12 17.01 -0.95
N SER A 255 -47.36 17.14 -2.02
CA SER A 255 -47.82 17.78 -3.27
C SER A 255 -48.96 16.99 -3.92
N PHE A 256 -48.91 15.66 -3.87
CA PHE A 256 -49.96 14.79 -4.38
C PHE A 256 -51.26 14.90 -3.55
N LEU A 257 -51.13 14.93 -2.21
CA LEU A 257 -52.25 15.14 -1.29
C LEU A 257 -52.92 16.51 -1.49
N GLN A 258 -52.13 17.57 -1.70
CA GLN A 258 -52.65 18.91 -2.00
C GLN A 258 -53.43 18.94 -3.32
N LYS A 259 -52.92 18.29 -4.38
CA LYS A 259 -53.64 18.18 -5.68
C LYS A 259 -54.97 17.42 -5.53
N ARG A 260 -54.99 16.33 -4.75
CA ARG A 260 -56.23 15.59 -4.43
C ARG A 260 -57.22 16.44 -3.63
N ALA A 261 -56.74 17.20 -2.65
CA ALA A 261 -57.59 18.08 -1.85
C ALA A 261 -58.18 19.25 -2.68
N HIS A 262 -57.44 19.77 -3.67
CA HIS A 262 -57.94 20.78 -4.60
C HIS A 262 -58.96 20.23 -5.60
N HIS A 263 -58.75 19.02 -6.13
CA HIS A 263 -59.77 18.38 -6.99
C HIS A 263 -61.00 17.90 -6.21
N GLY A 264 -60.86 17.53 -4.94
CA GLY A 264 -61.98 17.20 -4.06
C GLY A 264 -62.87 18.38 -3.67
N ARG A 265 -62.43 19.64 -3.88
CA ARG A 265 -63.26 20.85 -3.70
C ARG A 265 -64.02 21.27 -4.97
N GLY A 266 -63.97 20.48 -6.04
CA GLY A 266 -64.74 20.71 -7.26
C GLY A 266 -66.20 20.24 -7.20
N TRP A 267 -66.63 19.62 -6.10
CA TRP A 267 -68.00 19.13 -5.91
C TRP A 267 -68.56 19.56 -4.55
N THR A 268 -68.76 20.86 -4.39
CA THR A 268 -69.72 21.37 -3.40
C THR A 268 -70.99 21.78 -4.13
N ASN A 269 -71.94 20.83 -4.14
CA ASN A 269 -73.39 20.98 -4.22
C ASN A 269 -73.94 22.38 -4.57
N HIS A 270 -74.59 22.47 -5.71
CA HIS A 270 -75.74 23.37 -5.88
C HIS A 270 -76.82 22.96 -4.87
N ALA A 271 -76.75 23.48 -3.65
CA ALA A 271 -77.85 23.45 -2.71
C ALA A 271 -78.84 24.53 -3.14
N SER A 272 -80.03 24.08 -3.56
CA SER A 272 -81.20 24.88 -3.86
C SER A 272 -81.49 25.85 -2.71
N LYS A 273 -81.65 27.14 -3.02
CA LYS A 273 -82.24 28.14 -2.10
C LYS A 273 -83.59 27.62 -1.59
N PRO A 274 -83.86 27.56 -0.27
CA PRO A 274 -85.22 27.39 0.20
C PRO A 274 -86.00 28.68 -0.07
N ASP A 275 -87.11 28.55 -0.79
CA ASP A 275 -88.08 29.61 -1.01
C ASP A 275 -88.80 29.92 0.31
N LEU A 276 -88.32 30.93 1.03
CA LEU A 276 -88.93 31.43 2.26
C LEU A 276 -90.13 32.33 1.89
N ARG A 277 -91.23 31.70 1.50
CA ARG A 277 -92.54 32.35 1.41
C ARG A 277 -93.07 32.61 2.82
N ILE A 278 -92.78 33.80 3.35
CA ILE A 278 -93.38 34.30 4.59
C ILE A 278 -94.85 34.62 4.31
N ASN A 279 -95.76 33.84 4.89
CA ASN A 279 -97.20 34.06 4.78
C ASN A 279 -97.66 35.08 5.84
N TRP A 280 -97.66 36.36 5.47
CA TRP A 280 -98.03 37.47 6.35
C TRP A 280 -99.48 37.42 6.89
N HIS A 281 -100.35 36.57 6.32
CA HIS A 281 -101.74 36.46 6.76
C HIS A 281 -101.94 35.60 8.02
N GLU A 282 -101.01 34.71 8.37
CA GLU A 282 -101.09 33.89 9.60
C GLU A 282 -100.71 34.67 10.87
N ILE A 283 -100.03 35.82 10.75
CA ILE A 283 -99.45 36.56 11.89
C ILE A 283 -100.47 37.52 12.54
N ARG A 284 -101.65 37.76 11.95
CA ARG A 284 -102.62 38.79 12.41
C ARG A 284 -103.55 38.37 13.55
N HIS A 285 -103.44 37.17 14.11
CA HIS A 285 -104.35 36.69 15.17
C HIS A 285 -103.67 36.47 16.54
N LEU A 286 -102.46 37.00 16.74
CA LEU A 286 -101.69 36.81 17.98
C LEU A 286 -101.47 38.08 18.82
N TRP A 287 -102.29 39.13 18.62
CA TRP A 287 -102.42 40.26 19.54
C TRP A 287 -103.88 40.68 19.66
#